data_AF-A0A961CWF6-F1
#
_entry.id   AF-A0A961CWF6-F1
#
_cell.length_a   1.000
_cell.length_b   1.000
_cell.length_c   1.000
_cell.angle_alpha   90.00
_cell.angle_beta   90.00
_cell.angle_gamma   90.00
#
_symmetry.space_group_name_H-M   'P 1'
#
loop_
_entity.id
_entity.type
_entity.pdbx_description
1 polymer ?
#
loop_
_entity_poly.entity_id
_entity_poly.type
_entity_poly.pdbx_seq_one_letter_code
_entity_poly.pdbx_strand_id
1 'polypeptide(L)' 'MRTSLCDQLDIEFPIFAFTHCRDVVAAVSNAGGLGVLGAVGFTPEQLATELEWLDEHCHRPYGVD' A
#
# COMPACT_ATOMS: atom_id res chain seq x y z
N MET A 1 11.48 13.55 -9.90
CA MET A 1 12.07 13.91 -8.59
C MET A 1 12.19 12.60 -7.81
N ARG A 2 13.40 12.17 -7.43
CA ARG A 2 13.65 10.94 -6.67
C ARG A 2 14.33 11.32 -5.36
N THR A 3 13.87 10.78 -4.24
CA THR A 3 14.42 11.05 -2.90
C THR A 3 15.04 9.79 -2.31
N SER A 4 15.81 9.91 -1.24
CA SER A 4 16.36 8.75 -0.53
C SER A 4 15.28 7.81 0.04
N LEU A 5 14.05 8.29 0.24
CA LEU A 5 12.90 7.46 0.62
C LEU A 5 12.47 6.51 -0.49
N CYS A 6 12.55 6.94 -1.76
CA CYS A 6 12.27 6.07 -2.90
C CYS A 6 13.19 4.84 -2.91
N ASP A 7 14.47 5.03 -2.57
CA ASP A 7 15.45 3.95 -2.50
C ASP A 7 15.24 3.05 -1.29
N GLN A 8 14.89 3.62 -0.13
CA GLN A 8 14.67 2.85 1.11
C GLN A 8 13.41 1.98 1.08
N LEU A 9 12.35 2.45 0.42
CA LEU A 9 11.05 1.79 0.38
C LEU A 9 10.76 1.05 -0.93
N ASP A 10 11.71 1.06 -1.88
CA ASP A 10 11.57 0.49 -3.22
C ASP A 10 10.34 1.00 -4.00
N ILE A 11 10.18 2.33 -4.03
CA ILE A 11 9.10 3.04 -4.76
C ILE A 11 9.66 4.01 -5.81
N GLU A 12 8.84 4.38 -6.80
CA GLU A 12 9.24 5.28 -7.89
C GLU A 12 9.03 6.74 -7.52
N PHE A 13 7.87 7.05 -6.93
CA PHE A 13 7.46 8.38 -6.56
C PHE A 13 7.38 8.50 -5.05
N PRO A 14 7.85 9.60 -4.44
CA PRO A 14 7.71 9.85 -3.01
C PRO A 14 6.28 10.33 -2.69
N ILE A 15 5.27 9.55 -3.11
CA ILE A 15 3.84 9.84 -2.97
C ILE A 15 3.22 8.71 -2.16
N PHE A 16 2.52 9.09 -1.09
CA PHE A 16 1.89 8.19 -0.14
C PHE A 16 0.39 8.42 -0.18
N ALA A 17 -0.41 7.37 -0.32
CA ALA A 17 -1.86 7.45 -0.41
C ALA A 17 -2.52 6.63 0.70
N PHE A 18 -3.03 7.32 1.73
CA PHE A 18 -3.77 6.72 2.83
C PHE A 18 -5.24 6.53 2.46
N THR A 19 -5.77 5.33 2.64
CA THR A 19 -7.14 4.98 2.25
C THR A 19 -7.62 3.72 2.97
N HIS A 20 -8.94 3.58 3.12
CA HIS A 20 -9.58 2.34 3.59
C HIS A 20 -10.01 1.41 2.44
N CYS A 21 -9.71 1.77 1.19
CA CYS A 21 -10.06 0.99 0.02
C CYS A 21 -8.82 0.27 -0.54
N ARG A 22 -8.81 -1.06 -0.43
CA ARG A 22 -7.74 -1.93 -0.94
C ARG A 22 -7.44 -1.72 -2.42
N ASP A 23 -8.45 -1.45 -3.24
CA ASP A 23 -8.27 -1.22 -4.69
C ASP A 23 -7.44 0.03 -4.96
N VAL A 24 -7.63 1.08 -4.15
CA VAL A 24 -6.83 2.30 -4.24
C VAL A 24 -5.40 2.05 -3.77
N VAL A 25 -5.20 1.25 -2.71
CA VAL A 25 -3.86 0.84 -2.26
C VAL A 25 -3.11 0.11 -3.39
N ALA A 26 -3.75 -0.88 -4.01
CA ALA A 26 -3.16 -1.64 -5.11
C ALA A 26 -2.87 -0.75 -6.33
N ALA A 27 -3.81 0.11 -6.72
CA ALA A 27 -3.63 1.02 -7.85
C ALA A 27 -2.44 1.97 -7.65
N VAL A 28 -2.31 2.58 -6.46
CA VAL A 28 -1.20 3.51 -6.15
C VAL A 28 0.13 2.77 -6.10
N SER A 29 0.18 1.61 -5.44
CA SER A 29 1.40 0.82 -5.30
C SER A 29 1.91 0.36 -6.66
N ASN A 30 1.03 -0.16 -7.52
CA ASN A 30 1.37 -0.58 -8.87
C ASN A 30 1.79 0.58 -9.79
N ALA A 31 1.26 1.78 -9.56
CA ALA A 31 1.65 3.00 -10.27
C ALA A 31 2.99 3.58 -9.79
N GLY A 32 3.64 2.99 -8.79
CA GLY A 32 4.97 3.39 -8.31
C GLY A 32 4.96 4.34 -7.10
N GLY A 33 3.80 4.64 -6.52
CA GLY A 33 3.70 5.27 -5.21
C GLY A 33 3.67 4.23 -4.08
N LEU A 34 3.39 4.66 -2.85
CA LEU A 34 3.10 3.78 -1.72
C LEU A 34 1.62 3.92 -1.33
N GLY A 35 0.80 2.93 -1.69
CA GLY A 35 -0.55 2.82 -1.15
C GLY A 35 -0.50 2.36 0.31
N VAL A 36 -1.31 2.94 1.20
CA VAL A 36 -1.33 2.59 2.62
C VAL A 36 -2.76 2.25 3.05
N LEU A 37 -2.99 1.01 3.49
CA LEU A 37 -4.28 0.56 4.00
C LEU A 37 -4.46 1.02 5.45
N GLY A 38 -5.48 1.83 5.71
CA GLY A 38 -5.89 2.18 7.06
C GLY A 38 -6.59 1.01 7.75
N ALA A 39 -5.91 0.33 8.66
CA ALA A 39 -6.34 -0.88 9.37
C ALA A 39 -7.27 -0.59 10.57
N VAL A 40 -7.43 0.68 10.95
CA VAL A 40 -8.35 1.07 12.03
C VAL A 40 -9.78 0.60 11.72
N GLY A 41 -10.34 -0.21 12.63
CA GLY A 41 -11.71 -0.71 12.53
C GLY A 41 -11.84 -2.14 11.99
N PHE A 42 -10.76 -2.73 11.46
CA PHE A 42 -10.74 -4.14 11.10
C PHE A 42 -10.52 -5.02 12.34
N THR A 43 -11.18 -6.18 12.40
CA THR A 43 -10.71 -7.28 13.25
C THR A 43 -9.46 -7.92 12.63
N PRO A 44 -8.66 -8.69 13.40
CA PRO A 44 -7.49 -9.38 12.86
C PRO A 44 -7.82 -10.26 11.64
N GLU A 45 -8.95 -10.95 11.64
CA GLU A 45 -9.39 -11.83 10.56
C GLU A 45 -9.77 -11.05 9.30
N GLN A 46 -10.44 -9.90 9.48
CA GLN A 46 -10.78 -9.02 8.36
C GLN A 46 -9.51 -8.40 7.77
N LEU A 47 -8.59 -7.93 8.61
CA LEU A 47 -7.32 -7.38 8.15
C LEU A 47 -6.52 -8.44 7.37
N ALA A 48 -6.43 -9.68 7.88
CA ALA A 48 -5.76 -10.76 7.17
C ALA A 48 -6.37 -11.01 5.77
N THR A 49 -7.70 -10.98 5.67
CA THR A 49 -8.40 -11.12 4.37
C THR A 49 -8.04 -10.00 3.40
N GLU A 50 -7.94 -8.74 3.87
CA GLU A 50 -7.55 -7.63 3.02
C GLU A 50 -6.07 -7.68 2.61
N LEU A 51 -5.19 -8.12 3.51
CA LEU A 51 -3.76 -8.25 3.23
C LEU A 51 -3.47 -9.38 2.25
N GLU A 52 -4.14 -10.54 2.38
CA GLU A 52 -4.05 -11.63 1.38
C GLU A 52 -4.46 -11.14 -0.01
N TRP A 53 -5.54 -10.36 -0.09
CA TRP A 53 -5.97 -9.77 -1.36
C TRP A 53 -4.93 -8.78 -1.89
N LEU A 54 -4.35 -7.92 -1.04
CA LEU A 54 -3.32 -6.97 -1.46
C LEU A 54 -2.04 -7.67 -1.94
N ASP A 55 -1.63 -8.75 -1.29
CA ASP A 55 -0.46 -9.55 -1.70
C ASP A 55 -0.66 -10.18 -3.09
N GLU A 56 -1.89 -10.52 -3.46
CA GLU A 56 -2.22 -11.04 -4.80
C GLU A 56 -2.26 -9.94 -5.89
N HIS A 57 -2.57 -8.70 -5.52
CA HIS A 57 -2.88 -7.62 -6.47
C HIS A 57 -1.81 -6.51 -6.55
N CYS A 58 -0.91 -6.44 -5.57
CA CYS A 58 0.22 -5.51 -5.55
C CYS A 58 1.49 -6.18 -6.11
N HIS A 59 2.08 -5.58 -7.13
CA HIS A 59 3.38 -6.00 -7.69
C HIS A 59 4.55 -5.16 -7.17
N ARG A 60 4.27 -4.27 -6.20
CA ARG A 60 5.19 -3.34 -5.56
C ARG A 60 4.82 -3.20 -4.07
N PRO A 61 5.73 -2.72 -3.20
CA PRO A 61 5.45 -2.55 -1.78
C PRO A 61 4.20 -1.69 -1.51
N TYR A 62 3.45 -2.06 -0.47
CA TYR A 62 2.35 -1.27 0.09
C TYR A 62 2.53 -1.16 1.61
N GLY A 63 1.84 -0.21 2.22
CA GLY A 63 1.86 0.03 3.67
C GLY A 63 0.56 -0.33 4.37
N VAL A 64 0.63 -0.41 5.69
CA VAL A 64 -0.52 -0.56 6.60
C VAL A 64 -0.33 0.43 7.75
N ASP A 65 -1.40 1.14 8.12
CA ASP A 65 -1.45 2.10 9.23
C ASP A 65 -2.62 1.75 10.16
#